data_AF-A0A9E3I542-F1
#
_entry.id   AF-A0A9E3I542-F1
#
_cell.length_a   1.000
_cell.length_b   1.000
_cell.length_c   1.000
_cell.angle_alpha   90.00
_cell.angle_beta   90.00
_cell.angle_gamma   90.00
#
_symmetry.space_group_name_H-M   'P 1'
#
loop_
_entity.id
_entity.type
_entity.pdbx_description
1 polymer ?
#
loop_
_entity_poly.entity_id
_entity_poly.type
_entity_poly.pdbx_seq_one_letter_code
_entity_poly.pdbx_strand_id
1 'polypeptide(L)'
;MTIRKETHVCYNITGKPWPRISRLGLASVVVCLMIGQMAAAAPTYRIYPLRNGICKIAGNHAYYEGDSDKTYGFALYIWLVLGGDKPILIDAGLSDVEEMNRGAAHVLREPITQNKNESGTAQLRKFGLTPDDIGHVLITHLHFDHVDDLLIYKNAKVYIGKKEWEMATTAAPTWGHGKIMHEFSNTPSCRKRLVLVQDQEVLPGIESFWVGGHTPGSMAYRVNTAHGKTVLTGDTISLLGNFERNIPLGIFSDLQECIEAMKNIRKKADIVLPSHDPGTLDRWPPAPKNAIKYTIRAIKVGQCEVRDYITFQDTDSEQTSTYYLYVWLIEGGPKPIIVDTGPKYPEEFSKSTAKYIPGGVRQLPEERTIKALKRYGIDPADVSHVIVTHLHPDHYDYFDAFPKARFVVNRREYEETTGQLGSGRNRLATDVRKTLDKRPDALQLVEDEEVVSGVRVFPLGCHSPGSQGILVRTQMGPVVIAGDVVYKYENIEKDRPGRSPDERACREAMARIRSLADIVLPAHDPLTLERWPDGIIGICTTD
;
A
#
# COMPACT_ATOMS: atom_id res chain seq x y z
N MET A 1 37.13 39.80 -23.99
CA MET A 1 37.54 38.39 -24.19
C MET A 1 36.54 37.75 -25.12
N THR A 2 37.03 37.20 -26.22
CA THR A 2 36.35 36.96 -27.50
C THR A 2 35.23 35.91 -27.41
N ILE A 3 34.00 36.26 -27.80
CA ILE A 3 32.92 35.28 -28.03
C ILE A 3 33.08 34.78 -29.47
N ARG A 4 33.58 33.54 -29.64
CA ARG A 4 33.59 32.83 -30.92
C ARG A 4 32.16 32.45 -31.28
N LYS A 5 31.72 32.85 -32.49
CA LYS A 5 30.54 32.28 -33.16
C LYS A 5 30.93 30.90 -33.69
N GLU A 6 30.39 29.84 -33.11
CA GLU A 6 30.35 28.53 -33.77
C GLU A 6 29.02 28.41 -34.52
N THR A 7 29.13 28.37 -35.84
CA THR A 7 28.05 28.03 -36.77
C THR A 7 27.85 26.52 -36.77
N HIS A 8 26.74 26.03 -36.20
CA HIS A 8 26.33 24.66 -36.41
C HIS A 8 25.64 24.53 -37.78
N VAL A 9 26.31 23.83 -38.70
CA VAL A 9 25.75 23.36 -39.97
C VAL A 9 25.08 22.01 -39.71
N CYS A 10 23.76 21.94 -39.82
CA CYS A 10 23.02 20.68 -39.73
C CYS A 10 23.11 19.93 -41.07
N TYR A 11 23.51 18.66 -41.04
CA TYR A 11 23.50 17.73 -42.17
C TYR A 11 22.30 16.78 -42.05
N ASN A 12 21.69 16.39 -43.17
CA ASN A 12 20.64 15.35 -43.22
C ASN A 12 21.22 14.00 -43.73
N ILE A 13 20.58 12.89 -43.34
CA ILE A 13 21.05 11.49 -43.26
C ILE A 13 21.38 10.84 -44.63
N THR A 14 21.47 11.59 -45.73
CA THR A 14 21.76 11.03 -47.07
C THR A 14 22.80 11.79 -47.89
N GLY A 15 23.54 12.75 -47.30
CA GLY A 15 24.80 13.24 -47.89
C GLY A 15 24.71 13.89 -49.28
N LYS A 16 23.62 14.61 -49.61
CA LYS A 16 23.53 15.41 -50.86
C LYS A 16 23.15 16.87 -50.58
N PRO A 17 23.74 17.85 -51.28
CA PRO A 17 23.40 19.27 -51.15
C PRO A 17 22.09 19.62 -51.88
N TRP A 18 21.31 20.55 -51.31
CA TRP A 18 20.08 21.08 -51.91
C TRP A 18 20.39 22.08 -53.05
N PRO A 19 19.60 22.10 -54.15
CA PRO A 19 19.80 23.06 -55.24
C PRO A 19 19.34 24.48 -54.83
N ARG A 20 20.09 25.48 -55.29
CA ARG A 20 19.81 26.91 -55.08
C ARG A 20 18.50 27.32 -55.75
N ILE A 21 17.55 27.85 -54.98
CA ILE A 21 16.39 28.60 -55.49
C ILE A 21 16.57 30.08 -55.15
N SER A 22 16.44 30.90 -56.18
CA SER A 22 16.59 32.35 -56.20
C SER A 22 15.49 33.07 -55.42
N ARG A 23 15.90 34.20 -54.81
CA ARG A 23 15.09 35.16 -54.06
C ARG A 23 13.87 35.65 -54.85
N LEU A 24 12.68 35.67 -54.23
CA LEU A 24 11.77 36.82 -54.11
C LEU A 24 10.44 36.40 -53.44
N GLY A 25 10.03 37.15 -52.40
CA GLY A 25 8.65 37.13 -51.87
C GLY A 25 8.48 36.57 -50.45
N LEU A 26 8.92 37.31 -49.41
CA LEU A 26 8.52 37.04 -48.03
C LEU A 26 7.03 37.37 -47.83
N ALA A 27 6.20 36.35 -47.66
CA ALA A 27 5.00 36.39 -46.84
C ALA A 27 5.12 35.27 -45.81
N SER A 28 5.76 35.59 -44.68
CA SER A 28 5.94 34.65 -43.58
C SER A 28 4.59 34.41 -42.89
N VAL A 29 3.93 33.32 -43.26
CA VAL A 29 2.97 32.66 -42.37
C VAL A 29 3.80 32.08 -41.22
N VAL A 30 3.84 32.80 -40.11
CA VAL A 30 4.35 32.26 -38.85
C VAL A 30 3.31 31.25 -38.37
N VAL A 31 3.50 29.98 -38.72
CA VAL A 31 2.87 28.89 -37.98
C VAL A 31 3.60 28.84 -36.65
N CYS A 32 3.05 29.53 -35.65
CA CYS A 32 3.38 29.30 -34.25
C CYS A 32 3.01 27.85 -33.95
N LEU A 33 3.99 26.94 -34.01
CA LEU A 33 3.93 25.66 -33.32
C LEU A 33 3.92 26.00 -31.83
N MET A 34 2.73 26.26 -31.29
CA MET A 34 2.48 26.12 -29.86
C MET A 34 2.67 24.64 -29.54
N ILE A 35 3.90 24.26 -29.18
CA ILE A 35 4.12 23.09 -28.35
C ILE A 35 3.58 23.51 -26.98
N GLY A 36 2.26 23.44 -26.82
CA GLY A 36 1.67 23.45 -25.51
C GLY A 36 2.24 22.24 -24.79
N GLN A 37 3.06 22.47 -23.76
CA GLN A 37 3.19 21.50 -22.70
C GLN A 37 1.76 21.26 -22.21
N MET A 38 1.12 20.18 -22.67
CA MET A 38 -0.02 19.65 -21.94
C MET A 38 0.56 19.32 -20.57
N ALA A 39 0.25 20.15 -19.57
CA ALA A 39 0.56 19.84 -18.19
C ALA A 39 0.05 18.41 -17.97
N ALA A 40 0.94 17.50 -17.61
CA ALA A 40 0.54 16.15 -17.25
C ALA A 40 -0.59 16.28 -16.22
N ALA A 41 -1.69 15.54 -16.42
CA ALA A 41 -2.80 15.58 -15.50
C ALA A 41 -2.27 15.34 -14.07
N ALA A 42 -2.73 16.15 -13.11
CA ALA A 42 -2.30 16.01 -11.73
C ALA A 42 -2.49 14.56 -11.26
N PRO A 43 -1.54 13.99 -10.50
CA PRO A 43 -1.67 12.63 -10.00
C PRO A 43 -2.97 12.43 -9.24
N THR A 44 -3.53 11.24 -9.38
CA THR A 44 -4.60 10.77 -8.50
C THR A 44 -3.94 9.97 -7.38
N TYR A 45 -4.10 10.42 -6.15
CA TYR A 45 -3.44 9.80 -5.00
C TYR A 45 -4.31 8.76 -4.31
N ARG A 46 -3.64 7.80 -3.67
CA ARG A 46 -4.20 6.88 -2.68
C ARG A 46 -3.71 7.31 -1.30
N ILE A 47 -4.60 7.25 -0.30
CA ILE A 47 -4.32 7.65 1.09
C ILE A 47 -4.45 6.42 1.97
N TYR A 48 -3.48 6.17 2.84
CA TYR A 48 -3.46 5.05 3.77
C TYR A 48 -3.35 5.59 5.20
N PRO A 49 -4.37 5.39 6.04
CA PRO A 49 -4.28 5.71 7.46
C PRO A 49 -3.37 4.69 8.14
N LEU A 50 -2.24 5.13 8.65
CA LEU A 50 -1.30 4.32 9.41
C LEU A 50 -1.55 4.55 10.90
N ARG A 51 -2.28 3.63 11.54
CA ARG A 51 -2.59 3.73 12.97
C ARG A 51 -1.29 3.74 13.79
N ASN A 52 -1.11 4.77 14.60
CA ASN A 52 0.11 5.02 15.37
C ASN A 52 -0.18 5.13 16.88
N GLY A 53 -1.27 4.50 17.31
CA GLY A 53 -1.69 4.39 18.70
C GLY A 53 -3.20 4.60 18.85
N ILE A 54 -3.70 4.31 20.03
CA ILE A 54 -5.08 4.58 20.44
C ILE A 54 -5.10 5.12 21.87
N CYS A 55 -6.10 5.92 22.21
CA CYS A 55 -6.35 6.37 23.58
C CYS A 55 -7.84 6.66 23.79
N LYS A 56 -8.19 7.16 24.98
CA LYS A 56 -9.49 7.78 25.20
C LYS A 56 -9.35 9.12 25.88
N ILE A 57 -10.18 10.08 25.50
CA ILE A 57 -10.20 11.44 26.08
C ILE A 57 -11.57 11.78 26.68
N ALA A 58 -11.58 12.81 27.54
CA ALA A 58 -12.81 13.32 28.15
C ALA A 58 -13.69 14.09 27.12
N GLY A 59 -15.00 14.08 27.33
CA GLY A 59 -15.95 14.62 26.37
C GLY A 59 -15.88 16.12 26.17
N ASN A 60 -15.55 16.89 27.21
CA ASN A 60 -15.30 18.32 27.14
C ASN A 60 -14.02 18.69 26.35
N HIS A 61 -13.13 17.72 26.10
CA HIS A 61 -11.96 17.88 25.24
C HIS A 61 -12.26 17.45 23.81
N ALA A 62 -13.05 16.39 23.64
CA ALA A 62 -13.49 15.91 22.32
C ALA A 62 -14.48 16.87 21.63
N TYR A 63 -15.30 17.58 22.39
CA TYR A 63 -16.33 18.49 21.90
C TYR A 63 -16.40 19.75 22.76
N TYR A 64 -16.54 20.91 22.12
CA TYR A 64 -16.88 22.16 22.79
C TYR A 64 -18.20 22.01 23.56
N GLU A 65 -18.19 22.43 24.83
CA GLU A 65 -19.28 22.22 25.80
C GLU A 65 -19.70 20.75 25.97
N GLY A 66 -18.80 19.82 25.64
CA GLY A 66 -19.01 18.39 25.86
C GLY A 66 -19.07 18.04 27.34
N ASP A 67 -19.85 17.02 27.66
CA ASP A 67 -19.94 16.45 29.00
C ASP A 67 -18.60 15.81 29.40
N SER A 68 -17.97 16.30 30.46
CA SER A 68 -16.67 15.83 30.93
C SER A 68 -16.70 14.37 31.40
N ASP A 69 -17.86 13.86 31.83
CA ASP A 69 -18.00 12.47 32.29
C ASP A 69 -18.12 11.47 31.14
N LYS A 70 -18.33 11.96 29.92
CA LYS A 70 -18.27 11.12 28.71
C LYS A 70 -16.83 10.87 28.29
N THR A 71 -16.61 9.72 27.69
CA THR A 71 -15.32 9.28 27.19
C THR A 71 -15.44 8.94 25.71
N TYR A 72 -14.48 9.39 24.91
CA TYR A 72 -14.44 9.15 23.46
C TYR A 72 -13.13 8.46 23.09
N GLY A 73 -13.22 7.45 22.24
CA GLY A 73 -12.05 6.77 21.68
C GLY A 73 -11.37 7.65 20.63
N PHE A 74 -10.05 7.71 20.69
CA PHE A 74 -9.18 8.40 19.75
C PHE A 74 -8.21 7.38 19.15
N ALA A 75 -7.98 7.49 17.85
CA ALA A 75 -6.85 6.84 17.18
C ALA A 75 -5.82 7.91 16.81
N LEU A 76 -4.55 7.56 16.74
CA LEU A 76 -3.53 8.44 16.19
C LEU A 76 -3.17 7.92 14.80
N TYR A 77 -3.04 8.81 13.82
CA TYR A 77 -2.72 8.42 12.44
C TYR A 77 -1.54 9.20 11.89
N ILE A 78 -0.66 8.48 11.19
CA ILE A 78 0.20 9.05 10.14
C ILE A 78 -0.49 8.72 8.82
N TRP A 79 -0.54 9.64 7.87
CA TRP A 79 -1.20 9.37 6.59
C TRP A 79 -0.18 9.20 5.48
N LEU A 80 -0.05 7.97 4.98
CA LEU A 80 0.78 7.70 3.81
C LEU A 80 -0.01 8.03 2.54
N VAL A 81 0.56 8.86 1.67
CA VAL A 81 -0.04 9.27 0.41
C VAL A 81 0.86 8.81 -0.74
N LEU A 82 0.32 7.94 -1.61
CA LEU A 82 1.03 7.34 -2.75
C LEU A 82 0.37 7.72 -4.08
N GLY A 83 1.17 7.80 -5.15
CA GLY A 83 0.72 8.15 -6.50
C GLY A 83 1.53 9.26 -7.16
N GLY A 84 2.36 9.97 -6.39
CA GLY A 84 3.34 10.93 -6.89
C GLY A 84 4.68 10.31 -7.28
N ASP A 85 5.67 11.16 -7.53
CA ASP A 85 7.05 10.78 -7.80
C ASP A 85 7.75 10.14 -6.59
N LYS A 86 7.40 10.60 -5.38
CA LYS A 86 7.88 10.07 -4.11
C LYS A 86 6.73 9.83 -3.12
N PRO A 87 6.88 8.87 -2.19
CA PRO A 87 5.97 8.72 -1.06
C PRO A 87 5.90 9.99 -0.22
N ILE A 88 4.69 10.33 0.22
CA ILE A 88 4.39 11.51 1.04
C ILE A 88 3.78 11.04 2.37
N LEU A 89 4.15 11.67 3.47
CA LEU A 89 3.44 11.56 4.73
C LEU A 89 2.70 12.86 5.04
N ILE A 90 1.50 12.77 5.61
CA ILE A 90 0.87 13.88 6.31
C ILE A 90 0.93 13.55 7.80
N ASP A 91 1.54 14.47 8.54
CA ASP A 91 2.09 14.27 9.89
C ASP A 91 3.18 13.17 9.95
N ALA A 92 3.85 13.07 11.11
CA ALA A 92 5.00 12.22 11.33
C ALA A 92 4.85 11.26 12.52
N GLY A 93 3.80 11.40 13.32
CA GLY A 93 3.44 10.46 14.39
C GLY A 93 4.27 10.60 15.66
N LEU A 94 4.15 9.56 16.49
CA LEU A 94 4.54 9.45 17.88
C LEU A 94 5.53 8.30 18.10
N SER A 95 6.66 8.60 18.74
CA SER A 95 7.73 7.65 19.09
C SER A 95 7.87 7.44 20.59
N ASP A 96 7.77 8.50 21.40
CA ASP A 96 7.85 8.45 22.87
C ASP A 96 6.46 8.52 23.49
N VAL A 97 5.80 7.36 23.53
CA VAL A 97 4.45 7.20 24.11
C VAL A 97 4.43 7.56 25.59
N GLU A 98 5.51 7.31 26.33
CA GLU A 98 5.56 7.61 27.76
C GLU A 98 5.64 9.12 28.01
N GLU A 99 6.48 9.84 27.27
CA GLU A 99 6.55 11.30 27.34
C GLU A 99 5.23 11.95 26.93
N MET A 100 4.63 11.49 25.83
CA MET A 100 3.33 11.98 25.40
C MET A 100 2.25 11.75 26.46
N ASN A 101 2.20 10.56 27.07
CA ASN A 101 1.25 10.28 28.15
C ASN A 101 1.44 11.19 29.36
N ARG A 102 2.69 11.53 29.73
CA ARG A 102 2.95 12.50 30.81
C ARG A 102 2.45 13.90 30.46
N GLY A 103 2.70 14.37 29.24
CA GLY A 103 2.28 15.71 28.78
C GLY A 103 0.76 15.84 28.61
N ALA A 104 0.12 14.79 28.07
CA ALA A 104 -1.31 14.75 27.77
C ALA A 104 -2.18 14.21 28.91
N ALA A 105 -1.62 13.93 30.10
CA ALA A 105 -2.37 13.36 31.23
C ALA A 105 -3.62 14.16 31.63
N HIS A 106 -3.63 15.47 31.36
CA HIS A 106 -4.76 16.36 31.65
C HIS A 106 -5.93 16.24 30.64
N VAL A 107 -5.72 15.62 29.48
CA VAL A 107 -6.75 15.35 28.47
C VAL A 107 -7.20 13.89 28.41
N LEU A 108 -6.30 12.97 28.77
CA LEU A 108 -6.51 11.53 28.66
C LEU A 108 -7.40 10.99 29.79
N ARG A 109 -8.33 10.10 29.42
CA ARG A 109 -9.06 9.21 30.34
C ARG A 109 -8.44 7.82 30.40
N GLU A 110 -7.95 7.35 29.26
CA GLU A 110 -7.11 6.17 29.15
C GLU A 110 -5.83 6.56 28.41
N PRO A 111 -4.65 6.08 28.87
CA PRO A 111 -3.38 6.45 28.27
C PRO A 111 -3.29 6.00 26.82
N ILE A 112 -2.45 6.67 26.05
CA ILE A 112 -2.06 6.22 24.72
C ILE A 112 -1.35 4.88 24.85
N THR A 113 -1.82 3.91 24.07
CA THR A 113 -1.16 2.62 23.86
C THR A 113 -0.79 2.49 22.39
N GLN A 114 0.43 2.04 22.12
CA GLN A 114 0.93 1.78 20.77
C GLN A 114 1.56 0.39 20.73
N ASN A 115 1.08 -0.45 19.82
CA ASN A 115 1.67 -1.76 19.58
C ASN A 115 2.97 -1.64 18.79
N LYS A 116 3.88 -2.61 18.92
CA LYS A 116 5.16 -2.61 18.18
C LYS A 116 4.98 -2.50 16.65
N ASN A 117 3.87 -3.00 16.12
CA ASN A 117 3.55 -2.97 14.69
C ASN A 117 2.87 -1.66 14.23
N GLU A 118 2.75 -0.67 15.13
CA GLU A 118 2.10 0.63 14.90
C GLU A 118 3.08 1.81 14.86
N SER A 119 4.36 1.59 15.17
CA SER A 119 5.38 2.64 14.96
C SER A 119 5.44 3.05 13.49
N GLY A 120 5.85 4.29 13.20
CA GLY A 120 5.93 4.78 11.81
C GLY A 120 6.77 3.86 10.91
N THR A 121 7.91 3.38 11.43
CA THR A 121 8.78 2.43 10.70
C THR A 121 8.12 1.07 10.45
N ALA A 122 7.36 0.54 11.42
CA ALA A 122 6.64 -0.72 11.25
C ALA A 122 5.50 -0.60 10.25
N GLN A 123 4.80 0.53 10.25
CA GLN A 123 3.72 0.80 9.29
C GLN A 123 4.24 0.98 7.87
N LEU A 124 5.33 1.73 7.66
CA LEU A 124 5.94 1.91 6.35
C LEU A 124 6.46 0.60 5.74
N ARG A 125 7.04 -0.28 6.57
CA ARG A 125 7.55 -1.58 6.13
C ARG A 125 6.48 -2.44 5.46
N LYS A 126 5.20 -2.31 5.85
CA LYS A 126 4.06 -3.02 5.22
C LYS A 126 3.90 -2.69 3.74
N PHE A 127 4.36 -1.51 3.32
CA PHE A 127 4.37 -1.04 1.93
C PHE A 127 5.74 -1.20 1.25
N GLY A 128 6.70 -1.87 1.90
CA GLY A 128 8.08 -1.98 1.40
C GLY A 128 8.88 -0.69 1.50
N LEU A 129 8.41 0.26 2.31
CA LEU A 129 9.05 1.56 2.49
C LEU A 129 9.86 1.61 3.78
N THR A 130 10.93 2.37 3.74
CA THR A 130 11.73 2.82 4.88
C THR A 130 11.54 4.33 5.07
N PRO A 131 11.92 4.90 6.23
CA PRO A 131 11.92 6.35 6.40
C PRO A 131 12.72 7.13 5.35
N ASP A 132 13.77 6.52 4.78
CA ASP A 132 14.63 7.15 3.78
C ASP A 132 13.95 7.26 2.41
N ASP A 133 12.91 6.47 2.15
CA ASP A 133 12.12 6.52 0.91
C ASP A 133 11.12 7.68 0.89
N ILE A 134 10.80 8.25 2.06
CA ILE A 134 9.83 9.35 2.18
C ILE A 134 10.44 10.63 1.58
N GLY A 135 9.78 11.17 0.55
CA GLY A 135 10.22 12.39 -0.14
C GLY A 135 9.67 13.67 0.47
N HIS A 136 8.49 13.60 1.08
CA HIS A 136 7.78 14.77 1.61
C HIS A 136 7.06 14.41 2.90
N VAL A 137 7.11 15.30 3.89
CA VAL A 137 6.30 15.24 5.10
C VAL A 137 5.54 16.55 5.23
N LEU A 138 4.21 16.50 5.21
CA LEU A 138 3.34 17.66 5.28
C LEU A 138 2.72 17.74 6.68
N ILE A 139 3.11 18.73 7.46
CA ILE A 139 2.70 18.85 8.86
C ILE A 139 1.42 19.67 8.97
N THR A 140 0.42 19.15 9.67
CA THR A 140 -0.84 19.85 9.95
C THR A 140 -0.62 20.93 11.01
N HIS A 141 0.07 20.58 12.09
CA HIS A 141 0.47 21.48 13.17
C HIS A 141 1.58 20.85 14.03
N LEU A 142 2.13 21.59 14.99
CA LEU A 142 3.37 21.22 15.68
C LEU A 142 3.19 20.51 17.04
N HIS A 143 1.99 20.02 17.35
CA HIS A 143 1.78 19.22 18.56
C HIS A 143 2.56 17.91 18.52
N PHE A 144 2.88 17.41 19.72
CA PHE A 144 3.81 16.31 19.94
C PHE A 144 3.50 15.08 19.09
N ASP A 145 2.25 14.63 19.13
CA ASP A 145 1.77 13.43 18.45
C ASP A 145 1.71 13.52 16.92
N HIS A 146 1.91 14.72 16.37
CA HIS A 146 1.99 14.93 14.92
C HIS A 146 3.42 15.00 14.41
N VAL A 147 4.43 15.22 15.28
CA VAL A 147 5.79 15.54 14.83
C VAL A 147 6.93 14.81 15.55
N ASP A 148 6.67 14.06 16.61
CA ASP A 148 7.75 13.46 17.43
C ASP A 148 8.70 12.56 16.61
N ASP A 149 8.15 11.75 15.68
CA ASP A 149 8.95 10.88 14.81
C ASP A 149 9.61 11.63 13.63
N LEU A 150 9.41 12.95 13.46
CA LEU A 150 9.79 13.70 12.24
C LEU A 150 11.29 13.63 11.87
N LEU A 151 12.16 13.41 12.85
CA LEU A 151 13.62 13.37 12.64
C LEU A 151 14.11 12.09 11.95
N ILE A 152 13.30 11.02 11.89
CA ILE A 152 13.69 9.79 11.21
C ILE A 152 13.62 9.93 9.68
N TYR A 153 12.79 10.84 9.16
CA TYR A 153 12.59 11.08 7.73
C TYR A 153 13.64 12.06 7.16
N LYS A 154 14.89 11.62 7.09
CA LYS A 154 16.06 12.48 6.82
C LYS A 154 16.08 13.06 5.40
N ASN A 155 15.53 12.32 4.44
CA ASN A 155 15.52 12.70 3.03
C ASN A 155 14.31 13.56 2.64
N ALA A 156 13.32 13.67 3.53
CA ALA A 156 12.07 14.34 3.23
C ALA A 156 12.19 15.86 3.31
N LYS A 157 11.59 16.57 2.34
CA LYS A 157 11.20 17.97 2.51
C LYS A 157 10.04 18.05 3.50
N VAL A 158 10.11 18.98 4.44
CA VAL A 158 9.13 19.13 5.52
C VAL A 158 8.37 20.42 5.34
N TYR A 159 7.06 20.31 5.15
CA TYR A 159 6.17 21.42 4.86
C TYR A 159 5.43 21.80 6.14
N ILE A 160 5.58 23.04 6.58
CA ILE A 160 5.00 23.55 7.82
C ILE A 160 4.32 24.88 7.53
N GLY A 161 3.17 25.11 8.15
CA GLY A 161 2.46 26.37 8.02
C GLY A 161 3.32 27.53 8.50
N LYS A 162 3.46 28.58 7.69
CA LYS A 162 4.28 29.74 8.02
C LYS A 162 3.86 30.36 9.37
N LYS A 163 2.55 30.55 9.57
CA LYS A 163 1.98 31.06 10.83
C LYS A 163 2.30 30.16 12.02
N GLU A 164 2.17 28.84 11.85
CA GLU A 164 2.47 27.86 12.89
C GLU A 164 3.94 27.91 13.30
N TRP A 165 4.85 27.92 12.31
CA TRP A 165 6.28 27.99 12.55
C TRP A 165 6.70 29.30 13.23
N GLU A 166 6.22 30.45 12.74
CA GLU A 166 6.52 31.75 13.33
C GLU A 166 6.05 31.83 14.77
N MET A 167 4.82 31.40 15.06
CA MET A 167 4.29 31.44 16.43
C MET A 167 5.01 30.46 17.36
N ALA A 168 5.31 29.25 16.90
CA ALA A 168 6.03 28.25 17.69
C ALA A 168 7.50 28.63 17.98
N THR A 169 8.12 29.47 17.14
CA THR A 169 9.52 29.93 17.32
C THR A 169 9.66 31.27 18.03
N THR A 170 8.60 32.09 18.09
CA THR A 170 8.69 33.46 18.64
C THR A 170 7.87 33.67 19.91
N ALA A 171 6.86 32.85 20.17
CA ALA A 171 6.03 32.95 21.38
C ALA A 171 6.47 31.95 22.46
N ALA A 172 6.47 32.40 23.73
CA ALA A 172 6.66 31.55 24.90
C ALA A 172 5.43 31.65 25.84
N PRO A 173 4.91 30.53 26.37
CA PRO A 173 5.30 29.15 26.08
C PRO A 173 4.96 28.76 24.62
N THR A 174 5.80 27.89 24.03
CA THR A 174 5.56 27.38 22.68
C THR A 174 4.56 26.24 22.72
N TRP A 175 3.70 26.18 21.70
CA TRP A 175 2.72 25.13 21.45
C TRP A 175 3.36 23.97 20.68
N GLY A 176 4.54 24.17 20.09
CA GLY A 176 5.23 23.18 19.29
C GLY A 176 6.09 22.23 20.10
N HIS A 177 6.33 21.02 19.57
CA HIS A 177 7.24 20.05 20.17
C HIS A 177 8.67 20.60 20.29
N GLY A 178 9.13 20.86 21.52
CA GLY A 178 10.39 21.56 21.80
C GLY A 178 11.63 20.98 21.10
N LYS A 179 11.83 19.66 21.14
CA LYS A 179 12.91 18.95 20.42
C LYS A 179 12.86 19.21 18.91
N ILE A 180 11.71 19.06 18.28
CA ILE A 180 11.55 19.27 16.84
C ILE A 180 11.80 20.73 16.48
N MET A 181 11.24 21.67 17.25
CA MET A 181 11.48 23.10 17.08
C MET A 181 12.97 23.44 17.19
N HIS A 182 13.65 22.88 18.20
CA HIS A 182 15.07 23.07 18.41
C HIS A 182 15.89 22.58 17.21
N GLU A 183 15.66 21.34 16.77
CA GLU A 183 16.40 20.73 15.66
C GLU A 183 16.18 21.48 14.34
N PHE A 184 14.93 21.80 13.99
CA PHE A 184 14.65 22.53 12.75
C PHE A 184 15.09 23.99 12.80
N SER A 185 15.27 24.59 13.98
CA SER A 185 15.82 25.94 14.12
C SER A 185 17.35 25.96 14.10
N ASN A 186 18.00 24.95 14.67
CA ASN A 186 19.44 25.01 14.96
C ASN A 186 20.30 24.11 14.07
N THR A 187 19.75 23.01 13.56
CA THR A 187 20.51 22.02 12.79
C THR A 187 20.49 22.34 11.29
N PRO A 188 21.65 22.58 10.63
CA PRO A 188 21.70 23.01 9.23
C PRO A 188 21.03 22.04 8.24
N SER A 189 21.13 20.73 8.46
CA SER A 189 20.47 19.73 7.59
C SER A 189 18.95 19.80 7.69
N CYS A 190 18.39 20.01 8.90
CA CYS A 190 16.96 20.19 9.11
C CYS A 190 16.46 21.53 8.51
N ARG A 191 17.18 22.64 8.70
CA ARG A 191 16.83 23.93 8.08
C ARG A 191 16.75 23.87 6.56
N LYS A 192 17.68 23.16 5.91
CA LYS A 192 17.73 23.04 4.43
C LYS A 192 16.52 22.34 3.82
N ARG A 193 15.83 21.51 4.60
CA ARG A 193 14.67 20.72 4.15
C ARG A 193 13.34 21.28 4.65
N LEU A 194 13.35 22.34 5.46
CA LEU A 194 12.14 23.06 5.88
C LEU A 194 11.57 23.90 4.74
N VAL A 195 10.27 23.76 4.49
CA VAL A 195 9.51 24.51 3.50
C VAL A 195 8.32 25.15 4.22
N LEU A 196 8.33 26.47 4.34
CA LEU A 196 7.19 27.19 4.91
C LEU A 196 6.12 27.38 3.85
N VAL A 197 4.89 27.00 4.17
CA VAL A 197 3.74 27.05 3.26
C VAL A 197 2.56 27.82 3.86
N GLN A 198 1.62 28.14 2.98
CA GLN A 198 0.37 28.83 3.27
C GLN A 198 -0.72 28.31 2.33
N ASP A 199 -1.77 29.08 2.07
CA ASP A 199 -2.86 28.73 1.14
C ASP A 199 -2.35 28.58 -0.31
N GLN A 200 -1.92 27.38 -0.68
CA GLN A 200 -1.30 27.10 -1.99
C GLN A 200 -1.26 25.61 -2.34
N GLU A 201 -1.00 25.29 -3.61
CA GLU A 201 -0.64 23.94 -4.03
C GLU A 201 0.82 23.64 -3.63
N VAL A 202 1.03 22.59 -2.84
CA VAL A 202 2.36 22.22 -2.31
C VAL A 202 3.03 21.11 -3.10
N LEU A 203 2.22 20.25 -3.72
CA LEU A 203 2.59 19.20 -4.66
C LEU A 203 1.46 19.09 -5.71
N PRO A 204 1.71 18.65 -6.94
CA PRO A 204 0.66 18.53 -7.96
C PRO A 204 -0.54 17.72 -7.45
N GLY A 205 -1.73 18.31 -7.36
CA GLY A 205 -2.94 17.66 -6.83
C GLY A 205 -3.07 17.65 -5.30
N ILE A 206 -2.19 18.33 -4.56
CA ILE A 206 -2.24 18.50 -3.10
C ILE A 206 -2.16 20.00 -2.73
N GLU A 207 -3.25 20.53 -2.19
CA GLU A 207 -3.37 21.93 -1.73
C GLU A 207 -3.28 21.99 -0.20
N SER A 208 -2.39 22.82 0.35
CA SER A 208 -2.45 23.24 1.74
C SER A 208 -3.35 24.46 1.89
N PHE A 209 -4.12 24.51 2.96
CA PHE A 209 -4.88 25.70 3.32
C PHE A 209 -5.01 25.82 4.84
N TRP A 210 -5.05 27.06 5.31
CA TRP A 210 -5.17 27.38 6.72
C TRP A 210 -6.56 27.04 7.25
N VAL A 211 -6.56 26.41 8.42
CA VAL A 211 -7.77 26.05 9.17
C VAL A 211 -7.74 26.61 10.59
N GLY A 212 -6.57 26.87 11.19
CA GLY A 212 -6.47 27.56 12.47
C GLY A 212 -7.33 26.97 13.60
N GLY A 213 -7.62 27.80 14.60
CA GLY A 213 -8.55 27.49 15.69
C GLY A 213 -8.05 26.46 16.71
N HIS A 214 -7.64 25.26 16.30
CA HIS A 214 -7.06 24.27 17.21
C HIS A 214 -5.69 24.74 17.70
N THR A 215 -4.76 24.94 16.76
CA THR A 215 -3.63 25.84 16.93
C THR A 215 -3.80 27.05 16.02
N PRO A 216 -3.22 28.22 16.37
CA PRO A 216 -3.36 29.41 15.56
C PRO A 216 -2.89 29.25 14.10
N GLY A 217 -1.93 28.36 13.83
CA GLY A 217 -1.36 28.10 12.51
C GLY A 217 -1.75 26.76 11.91
N SER A 218 -2.71 26.02 12.48
CA SER A 218 -3.17 24.72 11.97
C SER A 218 -3.51 24.78 10.48
N MET A 219 -3.08 23.74 9.75
CA MET A 219 -3.33 23.56 8.32
C MET A 219 -4.03 22.24 8.02
N ALA A 220 -4.80 22.25 6.94
CA ALA A 220 -5.37 21.07 6.33
C ALA A 220 -4.79 20.87 4.92
N TYR A 221 -4.81 19.62 4.46
CA TYR A 221 -4.35 19.25 3.14
C TYR A 221 -5.48 18.62 2.33
N ARG A 222 -5.80 19.22 1.19
CA ARG A 222 -6.75 18.66 0.22
C ARG A 222 -5.99 17.87 -0.83
N VAL A 223 -6.29 16.58 -0.92
CA VAL A 223 -5.65 15.60 -1.80
C VAL A 223 -6.65 15.16 -2.87
N ASN A 224 -6.24 15.22 -4.14
CA ASN A 224 -7.02 14.65 -5.24
C ASN A 224 -6.94 13.12 -5.22
N THR A 225 -8.08 12.45 -5.00
CA THR A 225 -8.17 10.98 -5.00
C THR A 225 -9.18 10.49 -6.04
N ALA A 226 -9.18 9.19 -6.32
CA ALA A 226 -10.19 8.57 -7.18
C ALA A 226 -11.62 8.69 -6.60
N HIS A 227 -11.75 9.02 -5.31
CA HIS A 227 -13.01 9.20 -4.61
C HIS A 227 -13.44 10.68 -4.49
N GLY A 228 -12.70 11.61 -5.12
CA GLY A 228 -12.90 13.04 -5.02
C GLY A 228 -11.82 13.75 -4.21
N LYS A 229 -12.10 15.00 -3.84
CA LYS A 229 -11.23 15.85 -3.04
C LYS A 229 -11.32 15.44 -1.57
N THR A 230 -10.31 14.73 -1.10
CA THR A 230 -10.24 14.28 0.29
C THR A 230 -9.43 15.28 1.12
N VAL A 231 -9.96 15.73 2.25
CA VAL A 231 -9.29 16.68 3.14
C VAL A 231 -8.85 15.98 4.42
N LEU A 232 -7.54 16.02 4.68
CA LEU A 232 -6.95 15.68 5.97
C LEU A 232 -6.90 16.95 6.80
N THR A 233 -7.61 16.94 7.92
CA THR A 233 -7.99 18.18 8.61
C THR A 233 -7.02 18.63 9.68
N GLY A 234 -6.10 17.76 10.10
CA GLY A 234 -5.46 17.88 11.40
C GLY A 234 -6.51 17.95 12.51
N ASP A 235 -6.11 18.54 13.62
CA ASP A 235 -6.91 18.56 14.84
C ASP A 235 -8.02 19.62 14.86
N THR A 236 -8.07 20.50 13.87
CA THR A 236 -9.25 21.37 13.71
C THR A 236 -10.54 20.55 13.56
N ILE A 237 -10.45 19.31 13.07
CA ILE A 237 -11.49 18.28 13.18
C ILE A 237 -10.82 16.97 13.64
N SER A 238 -10.81 16.70 14.94
CA SER A 238 -10.24 15.47 15.49
C SER A 238 -11.15 14.25 15.30
N LEU A 239 -12.46 14.39 15.50
CA LEU A 239 -13.46 13.33 15.29
C LEU A 239 -14.41 13.70 14.13
N LEU A 240 -14.91 12.70 13.41
CA LEU A 240 -15.90 12.92 12.35
C LEU A 240 -17.18 13.52 12.93
N GLY A 241 -17.51 13.15 14.17
CA GLY A 241 -18.63 13.74 14.91
C GLY A 241 -18.53 15.25 15.10
N ASN A 242 -17.32 15.85 15.15
CA ASN A 242 -17.17 17.31 15.19
C ASN A 242 -17.74 17.94 13.92
N PHE A 243 -17.41 17.34 12.77
CA PHE A 243 -17.87 17.78 11.46
C PHE A 243 -19.35 17.46 11.22
N GLU A 244 -19.84 16.28 11.56
CA GLU A 244 -21.23 15.89 11.28
C GLU A 244 -22.24 16.65 12.14
N ARG A 245 -21.93 16.82 13.43
CA ARG A 245 -22.80 17.51 14.39
C ARG A 245 -22.62 19.03 14.37
N ASN A 246 -21.61 19.51 13.63
CA ASN A 246 -21.23 20.93 13.59
C ASN A 246 -20.88 21.48 14.98
N ILE A 247 -20.11 20.69 15.74
CA ILE A 247 -19.64 21.03 17.09
C ILE A 247 -18.11 21.00 17.06
N PRO A 248 -17.42 22.15 17.25
CA PRO A 248 -15.96 22.17 17.35
C PRO A 248 -15.44 21.20 18.41
N LEU A 249 -14.17 20.84 18.32
CA LEU A 249 -13.49 20.17 19.42
C LEU A 249 -13.40 21.06 20.66
N GLY A 250 -13.10 20.48 21.82
CA GLY A 250 -12.96 21.20 23.09
C GLY A 250 -11.56 21.77 23.33
N ILE A 251 -10.54 21.25 22.64
CA ILE A 251 -9.15 21.71 22.73
C ILE A 251 -8.88 22.68 21.56
N PHE A 252 -8.93 23.98 21.81
CA PHE A 252 -8.69 25.00 20.78
C PHE A 252 -8.05 26.27 21.37
N SER A 253 -7.36 27.02 20.52
CA SER A 253 -6.87 28.38 20.79
C SER A 253 -7.91 29.46 20.46
N ASP A 254 -8.77 29.26 19.45
CA ASP A 254 -9.83 30.19 19.08
C ASP A 254 -11.07 29.45 18.52
N LEU A 255 -12.20 29.58 19.22
CA LEU A 255 -13.46 28.91 18.87
C LEU A 255 -14.05 29.41 17.55
N GLN A 256 -13.98 30.73 17.29
CA GLN A 256 -14.57 31.32 16.10
C GLN A 256 -13.78 30.89 14.87
N GLU A 257 -12.45 30.83 14.97
CA GLU A 257 -11.60 30.25 13.93
C GLU A 257 -11.96 28.79 13.67
N CYS A 258 -12.14 27.94 14.70
CA CYS A 258 -12.60 26.55 14.51
C CYS A 258 -13.93 26.46 13.73
N ILE A 259 -14.91 27.30 14.07
CA ILE A 259 -16.21 27.31 13.38
C ILE A 259 -16.03 27.70 11.91
N GLU A 260 -15.20 28.69 11.63
CA GLU A 260 -14.93 29.18 10.26
C GLU A 260 -14.13 28.17 9.44
N ALA A 261 -13.20 27.48 10.10
CA ALA A 261 -12.45 26.38 9.53
C ALA A 261 -13.36 25.24 9.07
N MET A 262 -14.28 24.79 9.93
CA MET A 262 -15.24 23.75 9.57
C MET A 262 -16.10 24.16 8.38
N LYS A 263 -16.55 25.43 8.32
CA LYS A 263 -17.27 25.96 7.14
C LYS A 263 -16.40 25.95 5.87
N ASN A 264 -15.12 26.28 5.97
CA ASN A 264 -14.20 26.25 4.84
C ASN A 264 -13.95 24.81 4.36
N ILE A 265 -13.72 23.88 5.29
CA ILE A 265 -13.54 22.45 4.99
C ILE A 265 -14.77 21.88 4.28
N ARG A 266 -16.00 22.20 4.72
CA ARG A 266 -17.25 21.80 4.02
C ARG A 266 -17.31 22.24 2.56
N LYS A 267 -16.70 23.38 2.20
CA LYS A 267 -16.69 23.89 0.82
C LYS A 267 -15.62 23.23 -0.06
N LYS A 268 -14.57 22.69 0.56
CA LYS A 268 -13.39 22.16 -0.13
C LYS A 268 -13.33 20.63 -0.19
N ALA A 269 -14.01 19.95 0.73
CA ALA A 269 -13.95 18.50 0.90
C ALA A 269 -15.17 17.82 0.26
N ASP A 270 -14.91 16.84 -0.61
CA ASP A 270 -15.90 15.80 -0.91
C ASP A 270 -15.90 14.76 0.22
N ILE A 271 -14.72 14.50 0.82
CA ILE A 271 -14.51 13.56 1.91
C ILE A 271 -13.62 14.19 2.98
N VAL A 272 -13.97 14.01 4.25
CA VAL A 272 -13.20 14.48 5.41
C VAL A 272 -12.55 13.30 6.11
N LEU A 273 -11.25 13.39 6.36
CA LEU A 273 -10.46 12.47 7.16
C LEU A 273 -9.96 13.19 8.42
N PRO A 274 -10.67 13.05 9.55
CA PRO A 274 -10.28 13.59 10.85
C PRO A 274 -8.99 12.96 11.36
N SER A 275 -8.17 13.72 12.08
CA SER A 275 -6.86 13.23 12.59
C SER A 275 -6.97 12.10 13.61
N HIS A 276 -8.10 12.01 14.34
CA HIS A 276 -8.23 11.10 15.47
C HIS A 276 -9.47 10.21 15.52
N ASP A 277 -10.26 10.16 14.44
CA ASP A 277 -11.48 9.36 14.46
C ASP A 277 -11.19 7.86 14.33
N PRO A 278 -11.50 7.02 15.34
CA PRO A 278 -11.18 5.60 15.31
C PRO A 278 -11.93 4.82 14.22
N GLY A 279 -13.09 5.33 13.75
CA GLY A 279 -13.85 4.71 12.68
C GLY A 279 -13.34 5.06 11.27
N THR A 280 -12.22 5.77 11.15
CA THR A 280 -11.59 6.09 9.85
C THR A 280 -11.32 4.83 9.04
N LEU A 281 -10.79 3.79 9.68
CA LEU A 281 -10.40 2.53 9.03
C LEU A 281 -11.60 1.74 8.47
N ASP A 282 -12.78 1.95 9.06
CA ASP A 282 -14.01 1.32 8.60
C ASP A 282 -14.59 2.04 7.39
N ARG A 283 -14.48 3.38 7.37
CA ARG A 283 -15.12 4.26 6.37
C ARG A 283 -14.22 4.59 5.18
N TRP A 284 -12.91 4.49 5.33
CA TRP A 284 -11.92 4.79 4.29
C TRP A 284 -11.19 3.52 3.80
N PRO A 285 -10.92 3.38 2.49
CA PRO A 285 -11.52 4.17 1.41
C PRO A 285 -13.04 3.94 1.33
N PRO A 286 -13.81 4.87 0.73
CA PRO A 286 -15.24 4.68 0.55
C PRO A 286 -15.51 3.43 -0.29
N ALA A 287 -16.35 2.55 0.24
CA ALA A 287 -16.81 1.35 -0.43
C ALA A 287 -18.34 1.26 -0.32
N PRO A 288 -19.01 0.48 -1.19
CA PRO A 288 -20.43 0.16 -1.01
C PRO A 288 -20.69 -0.31 0.42
N LYS A 289 -21.81 0.11 1.04
CA LYS A 289 -22.11 -0.15 2.47
C LYS A 289 -21.97 -1.63 2.90
N ASN A 290 -22.13 -2.57 1.98
CA ASN A 290 -22.05 -4.01 2.23
C ASN A 290 -20.85 -4.67 1.54
N ALA A 291 -19.86 -3.89 1.10
CA ALA A 291 -18.64 -4.43 0.52
C ALA A 291 -17.87 -5.19 1.61
N ILE A 292 -17.67 -6.48 1.38
CA ILE A 292 -16.83 -7.30 2.24
C ILE A 292 -15.39 -6.79 2.10
N LYS A 293 -14.77 -6.46 3.24
CA LYS A 293 -13.34 -6.19 3.34
C LYS A 293 -12.71 -7.41 3.97
N TYR A 294 -11.82 -8.06 3.23
CA TYR A 294 -11.17 -9.28 3.67
C TYR A 294 -9.88 -9.00 4.43
N THR A 295 -9.54 -9.95 5.28
CA THR A 295 -8.20 -10.14 5.85
C THR A 295 -7.53 -11.29 5.10
N ILE A 296 -6.23 -11.19 4.82
CA ILE A 296 -5.44 -12.29 4.26
C ILE A 296 -4.48 -12.77 5.34
N ARG A 297 -4.33 -14.09 5.48
CA ARG A 297 -3.38 -14.71 6.38
C ARG A 297 -2.35 -15.52 5.60
N ALA A 298 -1.08 -15.18 5.76
CA ALA A 298 0.05 -15.94 5.25
C ALA A 298 0.34 -17.13 6.19
N ILE A 299 0.05 -18.35 5.75
CA ILE A 299 0.32 -19.57 6.52
C ILE A 299 1.53 -20.26 5.91
N LYS A 300 2.67 -20.21 6.60
CA LYS A 300 3.86 -20.96 6.18
C LYS A 300 3.59 -22.46 6.31
N VAL A 301 3.72 -23.17 5.20
CA VAL A 301 3.53 -24.63 5.08
C VAL A 301 4.81 -25.35 4.66
N GLY A 302 5.94 -24.66 4.59
CA GLY A 302 7.23 -25.27 4.33
C GLY A 302 8.28 -24.24 3.92
N GLN A 303 9.47 -24.72 3.62
CA GLN A 303 10.57 -23.90 3.10
C GLN A 303 11.53 -24.71 2.25
N CYS A 304 12.28 -24.04 1.40
CA CYS A 304 13.38 -24.62 0.63
C CYS A 304 14.41 -23.54 0.25
N GLU A 305 15.52 -23.99 -0.32
CA GLU A 305 16.55 -23.14 -0.91
C GLU A 305 16.49 -23.27 -2.43
N VAL A 306 16.27 -22.17 -3.14
CA VAL A 306 16.10 -22.15 -4.60
C VAL A 306 17.23 -21.38 -5.23
N ARG A 307 17.83 -21.92 -6.30
CA ARG A 307 18.91 -21.25 -7.01
C ARG A 307 18.45 -19.92 -7.61
N ASP A 308 19.28 -18.90 -7.47
CA ASP A 308 18.94 -17.53 -7.84
C ASP A 308 18.61 -17.37 -9.32
N TYR A 309 19.19 -18.19 -10.21
CA TYR A 309 18.85 -18.15 -11.64
C TYR A 309 17.41 -18.58 -11.95
N ILE A 310 16.67 -19.17 -11.00
CA ILE A 310 15.21 -19.38 -11.11
C ILE A 310 14.49 -18.10 -10.67
N THR A 311 14.92 -17.54 -9.54
CA THR A 311 14.30 -16.37 -8.91
C THR A 311 14.47 -15.10 -9.76
N PHE A 312 15.57 -14.97 -10.51
CA PHE A 312 15.93 -13.75 -11.24
C PHE A 312 16.40 -14.07 -12.67
N GLN A 313 15.79 -13.41 -13.65
CA GLN A 313 16.07 -13.57 -15.08
C GLN A 313 17.49 -13.12 -15.47
N ASP A 314 18.03 -12.11 -14.77
CA ASP A 314 19.27 -11.40 -15.12
C ASP A 314 20.54 -12.03 -14.51
N THR A 315 20.45 -13.25 -13.97
CA THR A 315 21.59 -13.96 -13.38
C THR A 315 21.56 -15.45 -13.71
N ASP A 316 22.75 -16.04 -13.82
CA ASP A 316 22.95 -17.49 -13.87
C ASP A 316 23.60 -18.00 -12.55
N SER A 317 23.45 -17.24 -11.46
CA SER A 317 24.04 -17.55 -10.15
C SER A 317 23.49 -18.87 -9.59
N GLU A 318 24.42 -19.72 -9.16
CA GLU A 318 24.17 -20.97 -8.44
C GLU A 318 23.96 -20.77 -6.93
N GLN A 319 24.10 -19.53 -6.43
CA GLN A 319 23.74 -19.19 -5.05
C GLN A 319 22.25 -19.45 -4.81
N THR A 320 21.89 -19.69 -3.55
CA THR A 320 20.50 -19.99 -3.19
C THR A 320 19.87 -18.88 -2.39
N SER A 321 18.57 -18.78 -2.61
CA SER A 321 17.63 -17.92 -1.96
C SER A 321 16.65 -18.77 -1.17
N THR A 322 16.45 -18.46 0.12
CA THR A 322 15.41 -19.09 0.92
C THR A 322 14.03 -18.71 0.38
N TYR A 323 13.19 -19.73 0.20
CA TYR A 323 11.79 -19.64 -0.17
C TYR A 323 10.95 -20.18 0.98
N TYR A 324 9.87 -19.49 1.31
CA TYR A 324 8.78 -20.06 2.10
C TYR A 324 7.68 -20.53 1.16
N LEU A 325 7.00 -21.62 1.53
CA LEU A 325 5.79 -22.07 0.85
C LEU A 325 4.62 -21.56 1.67
N TYR A 326 3.72 -20.80 1.03
CA TYR A 326 2.55 -20.25 1.69
C TYR A 326 1.27 -20.90 1.21
N VAL A 327 0.36 -21.06 2.16
CA VAL A 327 -1.09 -21.15 1.90
C VAL A 327 -1.68 -19.84 2.37
N TRP A 328 -2.43 -19.16 1.51
CA TRP A 328 -3.07 -17.89 1.86
C TRP A 328 -4.51 -18.14 2.24
N LEU A 329 -4.88 -17.76 3.46
CA LEU A 329 -6.25 -17.85 3.95
C LEU A 329 -6.90 -16.46 3.86
N ILE A 330 -8.01 -16.36 3.15
CA ILE A 330 -8.79 -15.12 3.02
C ILE A 330 -10.02 -15.24 3.95
N GLU A 331 -10.16 -14.31 4.90
CA GLU A 331 -11.13 -14.30 6.00
C GLU A 331 -11.96 -13.00 6.00
N GLY A 332 -13.15 -13.02 6.63
CA GLY A 332 -14.05 -11.85 6.75
C GLY A 332 -15.33 -11.94 5.92
N GLY A 333 -15.39 -12.87 4.95
CA GLY A 333 -16.62 -13.21 4.24
C GLY A 333 -17.44 -14.32 4.93
N PRO A 334 -18.57 -14.76 4.34
CA PRO A 334 -19.43 -15.79 4.92
C PRO A 334 -18.75 -17.14 5.19
N LYS A 335 -17.71 -17.47 4.40
CA LYS A 335 -16.91 -18.68 4.50
C LYS A 335 -15.46 -18.39 4.11
N PRO A 336 -14.48 -19.12 4.67
CA PRO A 336 -13.08 -18.96 4.32
C PRO A 336 -12.82 -19.34 2.85
N ILE A 337 -11.79 -18.72 2.29
CA ILE A 337 -11.26 -18.98 0.94
C ILE A 337 -9.77 -19.27 1.09
N ILE A 338 -9.27 -20.25 0.34
CA ILE A 338 -7.87 -20.61 0.30
C ILE A 338 -7.29 -20.21 -1.06
N VAL A 339 -6.14 -19.55 -1.07
CA VAL A 339 -5.32 -19.36 -2.26
C VAL A 339 -4.06 -20.20 -2.14
N ASP A 340 -3.88 -21.09 -3.11
CA ASP A 340 -2.88 -22.15 -3.13
C ASP A 340 -2.94 -23.08 -1.90
N THR A 341 -2.45 -24.31 -2.04
CA THR A 341 -2.69 -25.38 -1.05
C THR A 341 -1.42 -26.06 -0.55
N GLY A 342 -0.24 -25.67 -1.05
CA GLY A 342 1.04 -26.26 -0.67
C GLY A 342 1.28 -27.64 -1.30
N PRO A 343 2.51 -28.17 -1.20
CA PRO A 343 2.84 -29.51 -1.70
C PRO A 343 2.35 -30.60 -0.75
N LYS A 344 1.53 -31.54 -1.25
CA LYS A 344 1.08 -32.73 -0.50
C LYS A 344 2.18 -33.77 -0.33
N TYR A 345 3.02 -33.92 -1.36
CA TYR A 345 4.09 -34.91 -1.44
C TYR A 345 5.48 -34.22 -1.58
N PRO A 346 6.01 -33.61 -0.51
CA PRO A 346 7.23 -32.81 -0.59
C PRO A 346 8.45 -33.61 -1.02
N GLU A 347 8.51 -34.91 -0.73
CA GLU A 347 9.61 -35.78 -1.17
C GLU A 347 9.61 -35.99 -2.70
N GLU A 348 8.44 -36.24 -3.29
CA GLU A 348 8.29 -36.40 -4.74
C GLU A 348 8.54 -35.08 -5.46
N PHE A 349 7.99 -33.99 -4.93
CA PHE A 349 8.25 -32.64 -5.41
C PHE A 349 9.76 -32.34 -5.39
N SER A 350 10.43 -32.59 -4.26
CA SER A 350 11.88 -32.39 -4.12
C SER A 350 12.71 -33.19 -5.11
N LYS A 351 12.32 -34.44 -5.40
CA LYS A 351 13.00 -35.25 -6.42
C LYS A 351 12.85 -34.63 -7.81
N SER A 352 11.67 -34.12 -8.14
CA SER A 352 11.40 -33.50 -9.45
C SER A 352 12.09 -32.14 -9.64
N THR A 353 12.35 -31.42 -8.55
CA THR A 353 12.92 -30.07 -8.56
C THR A 353 14.38 -29.98 -8.10
N ALA A 354 15.02 -31.12 -7.80
CA ALA A 354 16.39 -31.20 -7.25
C ALA A 354 17.46 -30.46 -8.05
N LYS A 355 17.23 -30.23 -9.36
CA LYS A 355 18.12 -29.44 -10.22
C LYS A 355 18.29 -28.00 -9.70
N TYR A 356 17.22 -27.38 -9.21
CA TYR A 356 17.22 -25.97 -8.83
C TYR A 356 16.77 -25.71 -7.39
N ILE A 357 16.32 -26.74 -6.68
CA ILE A 357 16.04 -26.72 -5.24
C ILE A 357 16.99 -27.68 -4.52
N PRO A 358 18.28 -27.32 -4.35
CA PRO A 358 19.22 -28.17 -3.64
C PRO A 358 18.75 -28.40 -2.20
N GLY A 359 18.79 -29.66 -1.75
CA GLY A 359 18.32 -30.05 -0.41
C GLY A 359 16.81 -30.29 -0.30
N GLY A 360 16.03 -29.93 -1.34
CA GLY A 360 14.59 -30.18 -1.40
C GLY A 360 13.74 -29.30 -0.46
N VAL A 361 12.45 -29.60 -0.43
CA VAL A 361 11.47 -28.94 0.44
C VAL A 361 11.47 -29.57 1.82
N ARG A 362 11.67 -28.73 2.83
CA ARG A 362 11.48 -29.07 4.24
C ARG A 362 10.09 -28.63 4.68
N GLN A 363 9.28 -29.61 5.07
CA GLN A 363 7.94 -29.39 5.61
C GLN A 363 7.78 -30.22 6.90
N LEU A 364 7.59 -29.53 8.03
CA LEU A 364 7.34 -30.16 9.31
C LEU A 364 5.93 -30.77 9.36
N PRO A 365 5.68 -31.78 10.24
CA PRO A 365 4.36 -32.37 10.37
C PRO A 365 3.24 -31.36 10.63
N GLU A 366 3.48 -30.32 11.41
CA GLU A 366 2.55 -29.22 11.73
C GLU A 366 2.40 -28.19 10.60
N GLU A 367 3.33 -28.16 9.66
CA GLU A 367 3.29 -27.32 8.46
C GLU A 367 2.49 -27.96 7.32
N ARG A 368 2.06 -29.23 7.47
CA ARG A 368 1.12 -29.87 6.53
C ARG A 368 -0.17 -29.05 6.49
N THR A 369 -0.62 -28.67 5.30
CA THR A 369 -1.73 -27.72 5.07
C THR A 369 -2.94 -27.94 5.98
N ILE A 370 -3.44 -29.17 6.11
CA ILE A 370 -4.60 -29.48 6.95
C ILE A 370 -4.34 -29.23 8.44
N LYS A 371 -3.16 -29.58 8.93
CA LYS A 371 -2.76 -29.32 10.32
C LYS A 371 -2.50 -27.83 10.54
N ALA A 372 -1.89 -27.16 9.56
CA ALA A 372 -1.62 -25.73 9.62
C ALA A 372 -2.93 -24.92 9.68
N LEU A 373 -3.93 -25.24 8.84
CA LEU A 373 -5.26 -24.63 8.84
C LEU A 373 -6.00 -24.85 10.17
N LYS A 374 -5.92 -26.05 10.73
CA LYS A 374 -6.55 -26.38 12.01
C LYS A 374 -6.07 -25.49 13.17
N ARG A 375 -4.80 -25.04 13.14
CA ARG A 375 -4.27 -24.10 14.16
C ARG A 375 -4.99 -22.76 14.18
N TYR A 376 -5.59 -22.37 13.05
CA TYR A 376 -6.39 -21.15 12.90
C TYR A 376 -7.89 -21.45 12.93
N GLY A 377 -8.30 -22.64 13.39
CA GLY A 377 -9.71 -23.02 13.51
C GLY A 377 -10.41 -23.29 12.18
N ILE A 378 -9.68 -23.46 11.09
CA ILE A 378 -10.26 -23.71 9.76
C ILE A 378 -10.40 -25.22 9.52
N ASP A 379 -11.65 -25.67 9.38
CA ASP A 379 -11.98 -26.99 8.82
C ASP A 379 -11.97 -26.91 7.28
N PRO A 380 -11.23 -27.77 6.56
CA PRO A 380 -11.28 -27.85 5.10
C PRO A 380 -12.71 -28.02 4.52
N ALA A 381 -13.65 -28.57 5.28
CA ALA A 381 -15.05 -28.70 4.88
C ALA A 381 -15.84 -27.37 4.93
N ASP A 382 -15.31 -26.34 5.58
CA ASP A 382 -15.91 -25.00 5.64
C ASP A 382 -15.38 -24.06 4.57
N VAL A 383 -14.26 -24.42 3.91
CA VAL A 383 -13.69 -23.66 2.80
C VAL A 383 -14.64 -23.68 1.62
N SER A 384 -14.98 -22.48 1.15
CA SER A 384 -15.89 -22.28 0.02
C SER A 384 -15.21 -22.36 -1.34
N HIS A 385 -13.98 -21.85 -1.43
CA HIS A 385 -13.21 -21.79 -2.66
C HIS A 385 -11.74 -22.10 -2.36
N VAL A 386 -11.13 -22.89 -3.24
CA VAL A 386 -9.69 -23.03 -3.40
C VAL A 386 -9.36 -22.40 -4.75
N ILE A 387 -8.75 -21.22 -4.70
CA ILE A 387 -8.29 -20.48 -5.87
C ILE A 387 -6.81 -20.77 -6.04
N VAL A 388 -6.35 -21.12 -7.25
CA VAL A 388 -4.93 -21.39 -7.46
C VAL A 388 -4.30 -20.38 -8.39
N THR A 389 -3.09 -19.94 -8.06
CA THR A 389 -2.32 -19.01 -8.90
C THR A 389 -1.91 -19.67 -10.22
N HIS A 390 -1.53 -20.95 -10.18
CA HIS A 390 -1.20 -21.79 -11.33
C HIS A 390 -1.18 -23.29 -10.93
N LEU A 391 -0.96 -24.20 -11.88
CA LEU A 391 -1.03 -25.66 -11.66
C LEU A 391 0.34 -26.34 -11.56
N HIS A 392 1.23 -25.81 -10.72
CA HIS A 392 2.37 -26.57 -10.20
C HIS A 392 2.01 -27.29 -8.89
N PRO A 393 2.56 -28.51 -8.64
CA PRO A 393 2.12 -29.36 -7.54
C PRO A 393 2.09 -28.68 -6.16
N ASP A 394 3.06 -27.81 -5.89
CA ASP A 394 3.17 -27.04 -4.66
C ASP A 394 2.07 -25.98 -4.46
N HIS A 395 1.24 -25.70 -5.47
CA HIS A 395 0.13 -24.75 -5.38
C HIS A 395 -1.25 -25.43 -5.28
N TYR A 396 -1.44 -26.66 -5.75
CA TYR A 396 -2.79 -27.26 -5.83
C TYR A 396 -2.94 -28.71 -5.34
N ASP A 397 -1.85 -29.38 -4.97
CA ASP A 397 -1.86 -30.83 -4.68
C ASP A 397 -2.82 -31.25 -3.57
N TYR A 398 -3.18 -30.36 -2.64
CA TYR A 398 -4.09 -30.65 -1.53
C TYR A 398 -5.57 -30.42 -1.85
N PHE A 399 -5.95 -30.08 -3.09
CA PHE A 399 -7.35 -29.77 -3.41
C PHE A 399 -8.33 -30.89 -2.99
N ASP A 400 -7.92 -32.16 -3.05
CA ASP A 400 -8.76 -33.30 -2.64
C ASP A 400 -9.18 -33.27 -1.16
N ALA A 401 -8.48 -32.51 -0.33
CA ALA A 401 -8.80 -32.33 1.08
C ALA A 401 -9.94 -31.33 1.35
N PHE A 402 -10.45 -30.63 0.33
CA PHE A 402 -11.50 -29.61 0.46
C PHE A 402 -12.82 -30.09 -0.17
N PRO A 403 -13.64 -30.89 0.57
CA PRO A 403 -14.75 -31.65 0.00
C PRO A 403 -15.94 -30.81 -0.48
N LYS A 404 -16.03 -29.54 -0.07
CA LYS A 404 -17.11 -28.61 -0.45
C LYS A 404 -16.65 -27.41 -1.26
N ALA A 405 -15.34 -27.23 -1.43
CA ALA A 405 -14.80 -26.05 -2.10
C ALA A 405 -14.97 -26.14 -3.62
N ARG A 406 -15.19 -24.98 -4.27
CA ARG A 406 -14.97 -24.82 -5.70
C ARG A 406 -13.47 -24.70 -5.98
N PHE A 407 -12.99 -25.37 -7.02
CA PHE A 407 -11.62 -25.27 -7.51
C PHE A 407 -11.56 -24.24 -8.63
N VAL A 408 -10.97 -23.09 -8.35
CA VAL A 408 -10.98 -21.94 -9.26
C VAL A 408 -9.63 -21.85 -9.96
N VAL A 409 -9.63 -22.06 -11.28
CA VAL A 409 -8.41 -22.20 -12.09
C VAL A 409 -8.57 -21.38 -13.37
N ASN A 410 -7.51 -20.68 -13.77
CA ASN A 410 -7.50 -20.04 -15.07
C ASN A 410 -7.75 -21.06 -16.19
N ARG A 411 -8.64 -20.74 -17.14
CA ARG A 411 -9.03 -21.64 -18.23
C ARG A 411 -7.82 -22.14 -19.01
N ARG A 412 -6.93 -21.24 -19.41
CA ARG A 412 -5.72 -21.58 -20.19
C ARG A 412 -4.80 -22.51 -19.41
N GLU A 413 -4.60 -22.24 -18.12
CA GLU A 413 -3.77 -23.08 -17.25
C GLU A 413 -4.29 -24.52 -17.20
N TYR A 414 -5.61 -24.67 -17.03
CA TYR A 414 -6.25 -25.97 -16.97
C TYR A 414 -6.14 -26.72 -18.30
N GLU A 415 -6.42 -26.05 -19.43
CA GLU A 415 -6.37 -26.64 -20.77
C GLU A 415 -4.94 -27.08 -21.14
N GLU A 416 -3.91 -26.31 -20.80
CA GLU A 416 -2.50 -26.67 -21.02
C GLU A 416 -2.02 -27.79 -20.10
N THR A 417 -2.45 -27.78 -18.83
CA THR A 417 -2.07 -28.82 -17.86
C THR A 417 -2.72 -30.15 -18.18
N THR A 418 -3.98 -30.13 -18.64
CA THR A 418 -4.72 -31.34 -19.02
C THR A 418 -4.42 -31.82 -20.45
N GLY A 419 -3.64 -31.05 -21.21
CA GLY A 419 -3.19 -31.40 -22.55
C GLY A 419 -4.21 -31.18 -23.66
N GLN A 420 -5.26 -30.41 -23.39
CA GLN A 420 -6.30 -30.04 -24.36
C GLN A 420 -5.75 -29.14 -25.48
N LEU A 421 -4.66 -28.41 -25.22
CA LEU A 421 -3.96 -27.59 -26.22
C LEU A 421 -2.85 -28.34 -27.00
N GLY A 422 -2.93 -29.67 -27.08
CA GLY A 422 -2.15 -30.46 -28.04
C GLY A 422 -1.03 -31.34 -27.47
N SER A 423 -0.76 -31.31 -26.15
CA SER A 423 0.18 -32.26 -25.54
C SER A 423 -0.42 -33.66 -25.38
N GLY A 424 -1.76 -33.76 -25.29
CA GLY A 424 -2.50 -35.01 -25.06
C GLY A 424 -2.24 -35.69 -23.70
N ARG A 425 -1.38 -35.10 -22.85
CA ARG A 425 -1.00 -35.64 -21.55
C ARG A 425 -1.62 -34.80 -20.44
N ASN A 426 -2.48 -35.43 -19.65
CA ASN A 426 -3.00 -34.81 -18.43
C ASN A 426 -1.97 -34.92 -17.31
N ARG A 427 -1.45 -33.76 -16.88
CA ARG A 427 -0.40 -33.62 -15.84
C ARG A 427 -0.95 -33.29 -14.46
N LEU A 428 -2.27 -33.25 -14.28
CA LEU A 428 -2.86 -33.05 -12.96
C LEU A 428 -2.46 -34.17 -11.99
N ALA A 429 -2.20 -33.81 -10.74
CA ALA A 429 -2.01 -34.76 -9.66
C ALA A 429 -3.16 -35.78 -9.62
N THR A 430 -2.83 -37.06 -9.40
CA THR A 430 -3.78 -38.17 -9.54
C THR A 430 -5.00 -38.02 -8.63
N ASP A 431 -4.81 -37.57 -7.39
CA ASP A 431 -5.88 -37.39 -6.42
C ASP A 431 -6.80 -36.22 -6.76
N VAL A 432 -6.22 -35.12 -7.27
CA VAL A 432 -6.96 -33.95 -7.76
C VAL A 432 -7.81 -34.34 -8.95
N ARG A 433 -7.24 -35.04 -9.94
CA ARG A 433 -7.98 -35.56 -11.10
C ARG A 433 -9.14 -36.46 -10.67
N LYS A 434 -8.89 -37.46 -9.80
CA LYS A 434 -9.93 -38.35 -9.28
C LYS A 434 -11.04 -37.58 -8.53
N THR A 435 -10.67 -36.50 -7.86
CA THR A 435 -11.64 -35.64 -7.15
C THR A 435 -12.51 -34.89 -8.15
N LEU A 436 -11.93 -34.31 -9.19
CA LEU A 436 -12.67 -33.63 -10.26
C LEU A 436 -13.53 -34.60 -11.09
N ASP A 437 -13.06 -35.83 -11.34
CA ASP A 437 -13.86 -36.87 -11.99
C ASP A 437 -15.13 -37.21 -11.17
N LYS A 438 -15.03 -37.19 -9.83
CA LYS A 438 -16.17 -37.41 -8.92
C LYS A 438 -17.02 -36.16 -8.71
N ARG A 439 -16.45 -34.97 -8.87
CA ARG A 439 -17.06 -33.67 -8.59
C ARG A 439 -16.76 -32.69 -9.74
N PRO A 440 -17.25 -32.94 -10.96
CA PRO A 440 -16.94 -32.09 -12.10
C PRO A 440 -17.43 -30.64 -11.89
N ASP A 441 -18.57 -30.48 -11.22
CA ASP A 441 -19.15 -29.17 -10.88
C ASP A 441 -18.33 -28.37 -9.85
N ALA A 442 -17.34 -28.99 -9.20
CA ALA A 442 -16.41 -28.27 -8.34
C ALA A 442 -15.45 -27.40 -9.14
N LEU A 443 -15.14 -27.74 -10.40
CA LEU A 443 -14.24 -26.96 -11.24
C LEU A 443 -14.92 -25.67 -11.72
N GLN A 444 -14.27 -24.53 -11.49
CA GLN A 444 -14.65 -23.24 -12.03
C GLN A 444 -13.48 -22.71 -12.87
N LEU A 445 -13.65 -22.74 -14.19
CA LEU A 445 -12.69 -22.17 -15.12
C LEU A 445 -12.98 -20.68 -15.30
N VAL A 446 -11.97 -19.87 -15.08
CA VAL A 446 -12.07 -18.40 -15.04
C VAL A 446 -11.05 -17.76 -15.97
N GLU A 447 -11.26 -16.49 -16.29
CA GLU A 447 -10.24 -15.67 -16.95
C GLU A 447 -9.98 -14.41 -16.13
N ASP A 448 -10.77 -13.37 -16.38
CA ASP A 448 -10.70 -12.10 -15.66
C ASP A 448 -12.09 -11.74 -15.13
N GLU A 449 -12.37 -12.15 -13.89
CA GLU A 449 -13.70 -12.04 -13.30
C GLU A 449 -13.67 -12.00 -11.76
N GLU A 450 -14.72 -11.43 -11.18
CA GLU A 450 -14.95 -11.46 -9.74
C GLU A 450 -15.54 -12.82 -9.33
N VAL A 451 -14.76 -13.63 -8.61
CA VAL A 451 -15.12 -15.01 -8.23
C VAL A 451 -16.09 -15.01 -7.07
N VAL A 452 -15.83 -14.14 -6.09
CA VAL A 452 -16.75 -13.76 -5.01
C VAL A 452 -16.63 -12.26 -4.79
N SER A 453 -17.68 -11.63 -4.25
CA SER A 453 -17.67 -10.18 -3.97
C SER A 453 -16.43 -9.75 -3.18
N GLY A 454 -15.55 -8.94 -3.79
CA GLY A 454 -14.30 -8.45 -3.21
C GLY A 454 -13.06 -9.29 -3.53
N VAL A 455 -13.19 -10.41 -4.25
CA VAL A 455 -12.08 -11.25 -4.72
C VAL A 455 -12.21 -11.50 -6.22
N ARG A 456 -11.30 -10.90 -6.99
CA ARG A 456 -11.21 -11.01 -8.45
C ARG A 456 -9.94 -11.76 -8.84
N VAL A 457 -10.03 -12.56 -9.86
CA VAL A 457 -8.86 -13.20 -10.50
C VAL A 457 -8.62 -12.55 -11.85
N PHE A 458 -7.36 -12.51 -12.29
CA PHE A 458 -7.00 -11.94 -13.58
C PHE A 458 -5.75 -12.60 -14.17
N PRO A 459 -5.65 -12.71 -15.50
CA PRO A 459 -4.54 -13.40 -16.14
C PRO A 459 -3.26 -12.56 -16.06
N LEU A 460 -2.15 -13.23 -15.73
CA LEU A 460 -0.80 -12.68 -15.72
C LEU A 460 0.08 -13.31 -16.81
N GLY A 461 0.03 -14.64 -16.96
CA GLY A 461 0.96 -15.37 -17.83
C GLY A 461 2.40 -15.37 -17.27
N CYS A 462 3.40 -15.39 -18.17
CA CYS A 462 4.84 -15.39 -17.87
C CYS A 462 5.41 -16.68 -17.25
N HIS A 463 5.02 -17.04 -16.01
CA HIS A 463 5.60 -18.20 -15.31
C HIS A 463 5.08 -19.51 -15.90
N SER A 464 3.76 -19.64 -15.90
CA SER A 464 3.03 -20.52 -16.80
C SER A 464 2.15 -19.67 -17.72
N PRO A 465 1.76 -20.15 -18.90
CA PRO A 465 0.95 -19.35 -19.81
C PRO A 465 -0.44 -19.00 -19.28
N GLY A 466 -0.96 -19.75 -18.30
CA GLY A 466 -2.22 -19.49 -17.60
C GLY A 466 -2.07 -18.98 -16.17
N SER A 467 -0.87 -18.61 -15.70
CA SER A 467 -0.68 -18.00 -14.38
C SER A 467 -1.62 -16.81 -14.17
N GLN A 468 -2.22 -16.72 -12.99
CA GLN A 468 -3.19 -15.67 -12.63
C GLN A 468 -2.87 -15.03 -11.28
N GLY A 469 -3.22 -13.75 -11.16
CA GLY A 469 -3.17 -13.01 -9.91
C GLY A 469 -4.53 -13.02 -9.23
N ILE A 470 -4.52 -12.96 -7.89
CA ILE A 470 -5.74 -12.88 -7.08
C ILE A 470 -5.76 -11.50 -6.41
N LEU A 471 -6.69 -10.64 -6.84
CA LEU A 471 -6.94 -9.32 -6.28
C LEU A 471 -7.99 -9.41 -5.17
N VAL A 472 -7.61 -9.00 -3.96
CA VAL A 472 -8.44 -9.04 -2.75
C VAL A 472 -8.66 -7.64 -2.24
N ARG A 473 -9.92 -7.26 -1.99
CA ARG A 473 -10.27 -5.98 -1.35
C ARG A 473 -10.09 -6.08 0.16
N THR A 474 -9.24 -5.24 0.72
CA THR A 474 -8.97 -5.19 2.17
C THR A 474 -9.19 -3.78 2.75
N GLN A 475 -9.10 -3.61 4.06
CA GLN A 475 -9.16 -2.27 4.69
C GLN A 475 -7.96 -1.39 4.31
N MET A 476 -6.81 -2.01 4.04
CA MET A 476 -5.59 -1.31 3.62
C MET A 476 -5.51 -1.05 2.11
N GLY A 477 -6.58 -1.32 1.36
CA GLY A 477 -6.63 -1.22 -0.08
C GLY A 477 -6.58 -2.57 -0.80
N PRO A 478 -6.54 -2.59 -2.14
CA PRO A 478 -6.38 -3.81 -2.92
C PRO A 478 -5.03 -4.51 -2.66
N VAL A 479 -5.09 -5.80 -2.36
CA VAL A 479 -3.93 -6.68 -2.21
C VAL A 479 -3.92 -7.67 -3.37
N VAL A 480 -2.76 -7.90 -4.00
CA VAL A 480 -2.60 -8.95 -5.02
C VAL A 480 -1.72 -10.07 -4.49
N ILE A 481 -2.25 -11.29 -4.44
CA ILE A 481 -1.46 -12.52 -4.32
C ILE A 481 -0.99 -12.89 -5.72
N ALA A 482 0.32 -12.83 -5.95
CA ALA A 482 0.89 -12.78 -7.29
C ALA A 482 1.22 -14.14 -7.90
N GLY A 483 1.31 -15.19 -7.07
CA GLY A 483 1.91 -16.46 -7.51
C GLY A 483 3.35 -16.29 -7.97
N ASP A 484 3.86 -17.29 -8.68
CA ASP A 484 5.26 -17.37 -9.12
C ASP A 484 5.64 -16.38 -10.23
N VAL A 485 4.68 -15.58 -10.70
CA VAL A 485 4.99 -14.37 -11.49
C VAL A 485 5.85 -13.40 -10.68
N VAL A 486 5.70 -13.42 -9.35
CA VAL A 486 6.53 -12.68 -8.38
C VAL A 486 6.94 -13.63 -7.25
N TYR A 487 8.12 -14.25 -7.38
CA TYR A 487 8.67 -15.14 -6.35
C TYR A 487 8.99 -14.38 -5.05
N LYS A 488 9.61 -13.20 -5.18
CA LYS A 488 10.12 -12.34 -4.11
C LYS A 488 9.74 -10.88 -4.31
N TYR A 489 9.72 -10.10 -3.23
CA TYR A 489 9.50 -8.65 -3.30
C TYR A 489 10.53 -7.98 -4.21
N GLU A 490 11.77 -8.46 -4.22
CA GLU A 490 12.80 -7.94 -5.12
C GLU A 490 12.38 -8.01 -6.60
N ASN A 491 11.58 -9.02 -7.01
CA ASN A 491 11.10 -9.08 -8.38
C ASN A 491 10.24 -7.87 -8.75
N ILE A 492 9.30 -7.50 -7.88
CA ILE A 492 8.34 -6.42 -8.17
C ILE A 492 8.91 -5.03 -7.86
N GLU A 493 9.71 -4.91 -6.80
CA GLU A 493 10.24 -3.63 -6.28
C GLU A 493 11.45 -3.12 -7.08
N LYS A 494 12.29 -4.03 -7.61
CA LYS A 494 13.42 -3.67 -8.47
C LYS A 494 13.16 -3.91 -9.96
N ASP A 495 11.92 -4.25 -10.33
CA ASP A 495 11.54 -4.65 -11.69
C ASP A 495 12.49 -5.73 -12.27
N ARG A 496 12.69 -6.80 -11.49
CA ARG A 496 13.68 -7.84 -11.76
C ARG A 496 12.97 -9.19 -11.93
N PRO A 497 12.40 -9.50 -13.11
CA PRO A 497 11.50 -10.66 -13.28
C PRO A 497 12.17 -11.99 -12.96
N GLY A 498 11.35 -13.00 -12.64
CA GLY A 498 11.82 -14.39 -12.51
C GLY A 498 12.18 -15.02 -13.86
N ARG A 499 12.86 -16.17 -13.82
CA ARG A 499 13.33 -16.84 -15.04
C ARG A 499 12.16 -17.31 -15.90
N SER A 500 12.06 -16.78 -17.12
CA SER A 500 10.99 -17.13 -18.07
C SER A 500 11.51 -17.15 -19.51
N PRO A 501 10.92 -17.97 -20.39
CA PRO A 501 11.15 -17.88 -21.84
C PRO A 501 10.78 -16.52 -22.44
N ASP A 502 9.88 -15.76 -21.81
CA ASP A 502 9.44 -14.43 -22.27
C ASP A 502 9.53 -13.41 -21.14
N GLU A 503 10.71 -12.80 -20.99
CA GLU A 503 10.97 -11.75 -20.01
C GLU A 503 10.02 -10.55 -20.17
N ARG A 504 9.68 -10.20 -21.42
CA ARG A 504 8.82 -9.05 -21.70
C ARG A 504 7.42 -9.29 -21.13
N ALA A 505 6.86 -10.47 -21.35
CA ALA A 505 5.58 -10.86 -20.76
C ALA A 505 5.61 -10.78 -19.22
N CYS A 506 6.73 -11.15 -18.59
CA CYS A 506 6.88 -11.04 -17.14
C CYS A 506 6.88 -9.59 -16.65
N ARG A 507 7.58 -8.69 -17.36
CA ARG A 507 7.57 -7.25 -17.03
C ARG A 507 6.18 -6.63 -17.22
N GLU A 508 5.46 -7.01 -18.27
CA GLU A 508 4.08 -6.56 -18.51
C GLU A 508 3.12 -7.09 -17.42
N ALA A 509 3.27 -8.34 -17.00
CA ALA A 509 2.51 -8.93 -15.90
C ALA A 509 2.78 -8.21 -14.57
N MET A 510 4.05 -7.96 -14.23
CA MET A 510 4.46 -7.19 -13.06
C MET A 510 3.94 -5.75 -13.09
N ALA A 511 3.96 -5.09 -14.26
CA ALA A 511 3.37 -3.75 -14.41
C ALA A 511 1.86 -3.77 -14.17
N ARG A 512 1.16 -4.80 -14.66
CA ARG A 512 -0.28 -5.00 -14.39
C ARG A 512 -0.55 -5.18 -12.89
N ILE A 513 0.24 -5.99 -12.19
CA ILE A 513 0.15 -6.15 -10.73
C ILE A 513 0.28 -4.79 -10.03
N ARG A 514 1.33 -4.01 -10.35
CA ARG A 514 1.55 -2.66 -9.75
C ARG A 514 0.41 -1.69 -10.02
N SER A 515 -0.28 -1.80 -11.15
CA SER A 515 -1.42 -0.94 -11.49
C SER A 515 -2.69 -1.27 -10.70
N LEU A 516 -2.81 -2.50 -10.20
CA LEU A 516 -3.99 -3.00 -9.49
C LEU A 516 -3.80 -3.07 -7.97
N ALA A 517 -2.56 -3.22 -7.52
CA ALA A 517 -2.22 -3.50 -6.13
C ALA A 517 -1.72 -2.26 -5.38
N ASP A 518 -2.14 -2.18 -4.13
CA ASP A 518 -1.52 -1.32 -3.13
C ASP A 518 -0.46 -2.11 -2.34
N ILE A 519 -0.75 -3.41 -2.10
CA ILE A 519 0.16 -4.38 -1.48
C ILE A 519 0.27 -5.57 -2.42
N VAL A 520 1.49 -6.00 -2.70
CA VAL A 520 1.78 -7.21 -3.48
C VAL A 520 2.30 -8.28 -2.54
N LEU A 521 1.71 -9.47 -2.58
CA LEU A 521 2.15 -10.63 -1.82
C LEU A 521 2.88 -11.60 -2.78
N PRO A 522 4.22 -11.65 -2.74
CA PRO A 522 4.98 -12.60 -3.54
C PRO A 522 4.78 -14.03 -3.04
N ALA A 523 4.91 -15.01 -3.93
CA ALA A 523 4.60 -16.40 -3.62
C ALA A 523 5.50 -17.03 -2.57
N HIS A 524 6.77 -16.59 -2.47
CA HIS A 524 7.77 -17.33 -1.70
C HIS A 524 8.70 -16.52 -0.81
N ASP A 525 8.52 -15.20 -0.71
CA ASP A 525 9.44 -14.38 0.06
C ASP A 525 9.26 -14.54 1.58
N PRO A 526 10.29 -14.94 2.34
CA PRO A 526 10.26 -14.89 3.81
C PRO A 526 9.99 -13.48 4.35
N LEU A 527 10.36 -12.42 3.59
CA LEU A 527 10.12 -11.02 3.95
C LEU A 527 8.62 -10.73 4.16
N THR A 528 7.71 -11.54 3.62
CA THR A 528 6.27 -11.40 3.92
C THR A 528 5.99 -11.52 5.41
N LEU A 529 6.60 -12.49 6.11
CA LEU A 529 6.42 -12.65 7.55
C LEU A 529 7.29 -11.68 8.37
N GLU A 530 8.23 -10.96 7.75
CA GLU A 530 8.92 -9.84 8.41
C GLU A 530 8.13 -8.53 8.29
N ARG A 531 7.43 -8.31 7.17
CA ARG A 531 6.49 -7.20 6.97
C ARG A 531 5.21 -7.41 7.80
N TRP A 532 4.77 -8.66 7.95
CA TRP A 532 3.56 -9.05 8.66
C TRP A 532 3.86 -10.20 9.64
N PRO A 533 4.39 -9.89 10.85
CA PRO A 533 4.87 -10.92 11.79
C PRO A 533 3.84 -11.93 12.30
N ASP A 534 2.57 -11.53 12.38
CA ASP A 534 1.43 -12.39 12.70
C ASP A 534 0.86 -13.11 11.46
N GLY A 535 1.42 -12.82 10.30
CA GLY A 535 0.95 -13.25 8.99
C GLY A 535 -0.38 -12.61 8.59
N ILE A 536 -0.87 -11.57 9.28
CA ILE A 536 -2.17 -10.94 9.02
C ILE A 536 -1.98 -9.70 8.15
N ILE A 537 -2.59 -9.70 6.97
CA ILE A 537 -2.50 -8.65 5.96
C ILE A 537 -3.89 -8.07 5.68
N GLY A 538 -3.96 -6.76 5.45
CA GLY A 538 -5.15 -6.10 4.94
C GLY A 538 -6.11 -5.52 5.99
N ILE A 539 -5.76 -5.57 7.27
CA ILE A 539 -6.50 -4.90 8.34
C ILE A 539 -5.64 -3.86 9.04
N CYS A 540 -6.30 -2.81 9.53
CA CYS A 540 -5.65 -1.74 10.28
C CYS A 540 -5.82 -1.90 11.81
N THR A 541 -6.45 -2.97 12.27
CA THR A 541 -6.66 -3.29 13.68
C THR A 541 -6.08 -4.66 14.00
N THR A 542 -5.27 -4.78 15.05
CA THR A 542 -5.18 -6.02 15.82
C THR A 542 -6.24 -5.93 16.90
N ASP A 543 -7.20 -6.85 16.90
CA ASP A 543 -8.20 -7.00 17.97
C ASP A 543 -7.54 -7.13 19.36
#